data_AF-A0A496L6X2-F1
#
_entry.id   AF-A0A496L6X2-F1
#
_cell.length_a   1.000
_cell.length_b   1.000
_cell.length_c   1.000
_cell.angle_alpha   90.00
_cell.angle_beta   90.00
_cell.angle_gamma   90.00
#
_symmetry.space_group_name_H-M   'P 1'
#
loop_
_entity.id
_entity.type
_entity.pdbx_description
1 polymer ?
#
loop_
_entity_poly.entity_id
_entity_poly.type
_entity_poly.pdbx_seq_one_letter_code
_entity_poly.pdbx_strand_id
1 'polypeptide(L)'
;MDLLFVGGAIVIFILLIIFFYFVPILLWINAKAAGVSISLLQLFLMRLRKVPAPIIVNAMIEAHKAGLLDIKRDDLEAHYLAGGHVEKVVHALVSASKANIELSFKMATAIDLAGRNVLDAVQMSVNPKVIDTPIVTSVAKDGIQLLAKARVTVRANIRQLVGGAGEETILARVGEGIVSSIGSAMSHKLVLENPDSIS
;
A
#
# COMPACT_ATOMS: atom_id res chain seq x y z
N MET A 1 33.97 -46.36 27.23
CA MET A 1 34.26 -45.01 26.69
C MET A 1 33.43 -44.73 25.45
N ASP A 2 33.29 -45.70 24.54
CA ASP A 2 32.60 -45.51 23.25
C ASP A 2 31.12 -45.12 23.38
N LEU A 3 30.38 -45.67 24.36
CA LEU A 3 28.96 -45.35 24.54
C LEU A 3 28.70 -43.89 25.01
N LEU A 4 29.62 -43.30 25.77
CA LEU A 4 29.54 -41.89 26.19
C LEU A 4 29.92 -40.95 25.04
N PHE A 5 30.91 -41.32 24.22
CA PHE A 5 31.26 -40.57 23.00
C PHE A 5 30.14 -40.63 21.95
N VAL A 6 29.53 -41.80 21.76
CA VAL A 6 28.38 -41.99 20.85
C VAL A 6 27.15 -41.25 21.38
N GLY A 7 26.86 -41.31 22.68
CA GLY A 7 25.78 -40.54 23.30
C GLY A 7 25.97 -39.03 23.19
N GLY A 8 27.20 -38.52 23.41
CA GLY A 8 27.53 -37.12 23.22
C GLY A 8 27.40 -36.64 21.77
N ALA A 9 27.84 -37.46 20.81
CA ALA A 9 27.70 -37.17 19.39
C ALA A 9 26.23 -37.09 18.95
N ILE A 10 25.36 -37.97 19.48
CA ILE A 10 23.91 -37.95 19.21
C ILE A 10 23.27 -36.66 19.74
N VAL A 11 23.62 -36.23 20.96
CA VAL A 11 23.09 -34.98 21.54
C VAL A 11 23.53 -33.76 20.72
N ILE A 12 24.80 -33.70 20.30
CA ILE A 12 25.31 -32.63 19.43
C ILE A 12 24.59 -32.63 18.08
N PHE A 13 24.38 -33.81 17.48
CA PHE A 13 23.69 -33.94 16.21
C PHE A 13 22.23 -33.48 16.28
N ILE A 14 21.52 -33.82 17.36
CA ILE A 14 20.15 -33.35 17.62
C ILE A 14 20.11 -31.83 17.81
N LEU A 15 21.02 -31.26 18.60
CA LEU A 15 21.16 -29.81 18.78
C LEU A 15 21.42 -29.10 17.45
N LEU A 16 22.24 -29.71 16.59
CA LEU A 16 22.56 -29.17 15.27
C LEU A 16 21.33 -29.19 14.37
N ILE A 17 20.55 -30.28 14.32
CA ILE A 17 19.28 -30.31 13.56
C ILE A 17 18.30 -29.24 14.05
N ILE A 18 18.15 -29.07 15.37
CA ILE A 18 17.28 -28.04 15.95
C ILE A 18 17.77 -26.64 15.55
N PHE A 19 19.07 -26.40 15.60
CA PHE A 19 19.67 -25.13 15.20
C PHE A 19 19.41 -24.81 13.72
N PHE A 20 19.67 -25.77 12.81
CA PHE A 20 19.42 -25.60 11.38
C PHE A 20 17.94 -25.48 11.03
N TYR A 21 17.04 -26.07 11.82
CA TYR A 21 15.59 -25.88 11.67
C TYR A 21 15.13 -24.46 12.09
N PHE A 22 15.76 -23.91 13.12
CA PHE A 22 15.43 -22.58 13.65
C PHE A 22 16.03 -21.42 12.85
N VAL A 23 17.23 -21.60 12.29
CA VAL A 23 17.97 -20.54 11.59
C VAL A 23 17.90 -20.75 10.07
N PRO A 24 17.20 -19.88 9.31
CA PRO A 24 17.11 -20.01 7.86
C PRO A 24 18.40 -19.53 7.18
N ILE A 25 19.42 -20.40 7.11
CA ILE A 25 20.74 -20.06 6.56
C ILE A 25 20.67 -19.67 5.08
N LEU A 26 19.80 -20.31 4.28
CA LEU A 26 19.60 -19.94 2.88
C LEU A 26 19.11 -18.49 2.73
N LEU A 27 18.19 -18.07 3.60
CA LEU A 27 17.67 -16.70 3.61
C LEU A 27 18.76 -15.68 3.96
N TRP A 28 19.63 -16.03 4.91
CA TRP A 28 20.78 -15.21 5.28
C TRP A 28 21.78 -15.04 4.12
N ILE A 29 22.08 -16.13 3.41
CA ILE A 29 22.97 -16.09 2.22
C ILE A 29 22.35 -15.18 1.15
N ASN A 30 21.05 -15.33 0.89
CA ASN A 30 20.34 -14.50 -0.09
C ASN A 30 20.36 -13.00 0.27
N ALA A 31 20.14 -12.66 1.54
CA ALA A 31 20.24 -11.29 2.03
C ALA A 31 21.65 -10.72 1.81
N LYS A 32 22.69 -11.48 2.19
CA LYS A 32 24.09 -11.08 2.04
C LYS A 32 24.49 -10.91 0.58
N ALA A 33 24.06 -11.81 -0.30
CA ALA A 33 24.29 -11.72 -1.75
C ALA A 33 23.62 -10.49 -2.37
N ALA A 34 22.51 -10.03 -1.79
CA ALA A 34 21.83 -8.81 -2.21
C ALA A 34 22.39 -7.52 -1.57
N GLY A 35 23.47 -7.59 -0.79
CA GLY A 35 24.06 -6.43 -0.10
C GLY A 35 23.37 -6.03 1.20
N VAL A 36 22.39 -6.81 1.68
CA VAL A 36 21.64 -6.52 2.91
C VAL A 36 22.30 -7.21 4.09
N SER A 37 22.84 -6.41 5.03
CA SER A 37 23.50 -6.92 6.22
C SER A 37 22.50 -7.27 7.33
N ILE A 38 22.18 -8.57 7.48
CA ILE A 38 21.36 -9.10 8.57
C ILE A 38 22.17 -10.16 9.32
N SER A 39 22.10 -10.15 10.65
CA SER A 39 22.78 -11.16 11.47
C SER A 39 21.93 -12.42 11.62
N LEU A 40 22.58 -13.58 11.76
CA LEU A 40 21.88 -14.84 12.05
C LEU A 40 21.09 -14.76 13.36
N LEU A 41 21.62 -14.01 14.35
CA LEU A 41 20.92 -13.75 15.61
C LEU A 41 19.63 -12.95 15.40
N GLN A 42 19.60 -11.97 14.49
CA GLN A 42 18.37 -11.22 14.18
C GLN A 42 17.30 -12.12 13.56
N LEU A 43 17.67 -13.00 12.62
CA LEU A 43 16.72 -13.96 12.02
C LEU A 43 16.13 -14.90 13.07
N PHE A 44 16.94 -15.31 14.05
CA PHE A 44 16.47 -16.09 15.19
C PHE A 44 15.50 -15.28 16.08
N LEU A 45 15.84 -14.02 16.41
CA LEU A 45 15.01 -13.13 17.23
C LEU A 45 13.66 -12.81 16.55
N MET A 46 13.61 -12.67 15.22
CA MET A 46 12.35 -12.50 14.48
C MET A 46 11.39 -13.67 14.74
N ARG A 47 11.90 -14.91 14.70
CA ARG A 47 11.09 -16.11 14.95
C ARG A 47 10.56 -16.13 16.38
N LEU A 48 11.36 -15.71 17.37
CA LEU A 48 10.91 -15.60 18.76
C LEU A 48 9.78 -14.56 18.92
N ARG A 49 9.84 -13.45 18.18
CA ARG A 49 8.80 -12.41 18.13
C ARG A 49 7.59 -12.78 17.25
N LYS A 50 7.56 -14.00 16.69
CA LYS A 50 6.55 -14.48 15.73
C LYS A 50 6.44 -13.62 14.45
N VAL A 51 7.54 -12.98 14.05
CA VAL A 51 7.64 -12.25 12.78
C VAL A 51 8.24 -13.18 11.72
N PRO A 52 7.60 -13.36 10.56
CA PRO A 52 8.13 -14.19 9.48
C PRO A 52 9.35 -13.53 8.84
N ALA A 53 10.54 -14.05 9.15
CA ALA A 53 11.79 -13.55 8.61
C ALA A 53 11.85 -13.47 7.07
N PRO A 54 11.29 -14.43 6.29
CA PRO A 54 11.30 -14.33 4.82
C PRO A 54 10.65 -13.05 4.28
N ILE A 55 9.53 -12.63 4.85
CA ILE A 55 8.79 -11.43 4.41
C ILE A 55 9.65 -10.18 4.63
N ILE A 56 10.22 -10.04 5.82
CA ILE A 56 11.06 -8.87 6.17
C ILE A 56 12.32 -8.83 5.32
N VAL A 57 13.00 -9.97 5.17
CA VAL A 57 14.25 -10.04 4.39
C VAL A 57 14.00 -9.72 2.92
N ASN A 58 12.95 -10.30 2.32
CA ASN A 58 12.61 -10.02 0.91
C ASN A 58 12.27 -8.55 0.70
N ALA A 59 11.47 -7.96 1.60
CA ALA A 59 11.15 -6.54 1.58
C ALA A 59 12.41 -5.65 1.72
N MET A 60 13.35 -6.02 2.59
CA MET A 60 14.63 -5.32 2.70
C MET A 60 15.48 -5.41 1.43
N ILE A 61 15.57 -6.60 0.82
CA ILE A 61 16.29 -6.81 -0.43
C ILE A 61 15.71 -5.93 -1.54
N GLU A 62 14.39 -5.86 -1.62
CA GLU A 62 13.71 -5.06 -2.62
C GLU A 62 13.93 -3.55 -2.41
N ALA A 63 13.77 -3.07 -1.18
CA ALA A 63 14.06 -1.68 -0.82
C ALA A 63 15.52 -1.31 -1.14
N HIS A 64 16.47 -2.16 -0.77
CA HIS A 64 17.90 -1.93 -1.02
C HIS A 64 18.21 -1.86 -2.52
N LYS A 65 17.64 -2.77 -3.33
CA LYS A 65 17.80 -2.77 -4.80
C LYS A 65 17.16 -1.55 -5.46
N ALA A 66 16.16 -0.94 -4.83
CA ALA A 66 15.53 0.30 -5.29
C ALA A 66 16.26 1.57 -4.83
N GLY A 67 17.36 1.44 -4.06
CA GLY A 67 18.10 2.58 -3.52
C GLY A 67 17.48 3.20 -2.26
N LEU A 68 16.49 2.55 -1.65
CA LEU A 68 15.82 3.00 -0.43
C LEU A 68 16.59 2.55 0.82
N LEU A 69 17.74 3.19 1.07
CA LEU A 69 18.67 2.82 2.16
C LEU A 69 18.19 3.24 3.55
N ASP A 70 17.23 4.16 3.65
CA ASP A 70 16.75 4.68 4.92
C ASP A 70 15.79 3.72 5.65
N ILE A 71 15.34 2.66 4.98
CA ILE A 71 14.38 1.69 5.53
C ILE A 71 15.11 0.72 6.46
N LYS A 72 14.79 0.81 7.75
CA LYS A 72 15.37 -0.08 8.76
C LYS A 72 14.53 -1.34 8.93
N ARG A 73 15.22 -2.44 9.22
CA ARG A 73 14.63 -3.72 9.61
C ARG A 73 13.62 -3.58 10.75
N ASP A 74 13.99 -2.81 11.79
CA ASP A 74 13.15 -2.63 12.98
C ASP A 74 11.81 -1.96 12.64
N ASP A 75 11.79 -1.04 11.68
CA ASP A 75 10.57 -0.36 11.25
C ASP A 75 9.65 -1.31 10.45
N LEU A 76 10.23 -2.20 9.63
CA LEU A 76 9.49 -3.24 8.91
C LEU A 76 8.89 -4.27 9.87
N GLU A 77 9.65 -4.69 10.89
CA GLU A 77 9.16 -5.58 11.95
C GLU A 77 8.04 -4.92 12.76
N ALA A 78 8.22 -3.67 13.17
CA ALA A 78 7.22 -2.93 13.91
C ALA A 78 5.92 -2.78 13.11
N HIS A 79 6.01 -2.50 11.80
CA HIS A 79 4.85 -2.41 10.93
C HIS A 79 4.13 -3.76 10.77
N TYR A 80 4.88 -4.86 10.61
CA TYR A 80 4.29 -6.21 10.59
C TYR A 80 3.56 -6.54 11.90
N LEU A 81 4.19 -6.24 13.05
CA LEU A 81 3.61 -6.47 14.37
C LEU A 81 2.38 -5.61 14.63
N ALA A 82 2.29 -4.43 14.01
CA ALA A 82 1.09 -3.58 14.02
C ALA A 82 -0.04 -4.12 13.13
N GLY A 83 0.15 -5.24 12.44
CA GLY A 83 -0.83 -5.84 11.54
C GLY A 83 -0.80 -5.31 10.10
N GLY A 84 0.26 -4.58 9.73
CA GLY A 84 0.42 -4.01 8.40
C GLY A 84 1.03 -4.97 7.37
N HIS A 85 0.89 -4.61 6.09
CA HIS A 85 1.36 -5.39 4.95
C HIS A 85 2.71 -4.86 4.43
N VAL A 86 3.79 -5.41 4.98
CA VAL A 86 5.17 -5.00 4.65
C VAL A 86 5.48 -5.06 3.15
N GLU A 87 5.09 -6.14 2.46
CA GLU A 87 5.36 -6.32 1.02
C GLU A 87 4.69 -5.23 0.17
N LYS A 88 3.41 -4.91 0.46
CA LYS A 88 2.65 -3.88 -0.27
C LYS A 88 3.27 -2.50 -0.07
N VAL A 89 3.65 -2.17 1.16
CA VAL A 89 4.27 -0.89 1.50
C VAL A 89 5.61 -0.73 0.78
N VAL A 90 6.47 -1.75 0.79
CA VAL A 90 7.76 -1.68 0.10
C VAL A 90 7.57 -1.59 -1.42
N HIS A 91 6.71 -2.41 -2.02
CA HIS A 91 6.39 -2.30 -3.45
C HIS A 91 5.88 -0.90 -3.82
N ALA A 92 5.04 -0.29 -2.98
CA ALA A 92 4.55 1.06 -3.19
C ALA A 92 5.67 2.10 -3.10
N LEU A 93 6.58 1.98 -2.13
CA LEU A 93 7.74 2.87 -1.98
C LEU A 93 8.70 2.77 -3.16
N VAL A 94 8.98 1.55 -3.64
CA VAL A 94 9.81 1.32 -4.84
C VAL A 94 9.14 1.94 -6.07
N SER A 95 7.83 1.76 -6.22
CA SER A 95 7.06 2.36 -7.32
C SER A 95 7.05 3.89 -7.25
N ALA A 96 6.89 4.45 -6.06
CA ALA A 96 6.90 5.89 -5.83
C ALA A 96 8.28 6.49 -6.15
N SER A 97 9.36 5.84 -5.71
CA SER A 97 10.73 6.26 -6.01
C SER A 97 11.01 6.28 -7.51
N LYS A 98 10.62 5.22 -8.24
CA LYS A 98 10.75 5.16 -9.71
C LYS A 98 9.92 6.22 -10.44
N ALA A 99 8.78 6.60 -9.87
CA ALA A 99 7.91 7.64 -10.39
C ALA A 99 8.25 9.06 -9.91
N ASN A 100 9.36 9.22 -9.17
CA ASN A 100 9.78 10.48 -8.55
C ASN A 100 8.71 11.13 -7.66
N ILE A 101 7.95 10.30 -6.94
CA ILE A 101 6.94 10.72 -5.95
C ILE A 101 7.57 10.65 -4.56
N GLU A 102 7.48 11.76 -3.83
CA GLU A 102 7.93 11.85 -2.44
C GLU A 102 6.96 11.09 -1.51
N LEU A 103 7.28 9.83 -1.22
CA LEU A 103 6.55 8.97 -0.27
C LEU A 103 7.51 8.49 0.81
N SER A 104 7.29 8.92 2.05
CA SER A 104 8.07 8.45 3.19
C SER A 104 7.56 7.10 3.69
N PHE A 105 8.45 6.30 4.28
CA PHE A 105 8.10 5.02 4.90
C PHE A 105 6.95 5.17 5.91
N LYS A 106 7.03 6.18 6.79
CA LYS A 106 6.00 6.48 7.80
C LYS A 106 4.63 6.76 7.17
N MET A 107 4.60 7.53 6.08
CA MET A 107 3.36 7.85 5.38
C MET A 107 2.77 6.60 4.70
N ALA A 108 3.62 5.80 4.05
CA ALA A 108 3.18 4.55 3.43
C ALA A 108 2.60 3.57 4.46
N THR A 109 3.25 3.41 5.61
CA THR A 109 2.72 2.57 6.71
C THR A 109 1.43 3.11 7.29
N ALA A 110 1.27 4.43 7.39
CA ALA A 110 0.04 5.04 7.90
C ALA A 110 -1.14 4.83 6.94
N ILE A 111 -0.90 4.88 5.63
CA ILE A 111 -1.91 4.59 4.60
C ILE A 111 -2.35 3.12 4.68
N ASP A 112 -1.41 2.19 4.79
CA ASP A 112 -1.72 0.76 4.91
C ASP A 112 -2.49 0.44 6.19
N LEU A 113 -2.07 0.98 7.34
CA LEU A 113 -2.79 0.82 8.62
C LEU A 113 -4.17 1.49 8.62
N ALA A 114 -4.39 2.51 7.79
CA ALA A 114 -5.72 3.09 7.56
C ALA A 114 -6.61 2.21 6.65
N GLY A 115 -6.14 1.04 6.24
CA GLY A 115 -6.87 0.10 5.39
C GLY A 115 -6.93 0.52 3.92
N ARG A 116 -6.06 1.43 3.48
CA ARG A 116 -5.99 1.89 2.08
C ARG A 116 -4.84 1.20 1.35
N ASN A 117 -5.02 0.89 0.07
CA ASN A 117 -3.95 0.31 -0.74
C ASN A 117 -2.96 1.41 -1.18
N VAL A 118 -1.76 1.39 -0.60
CA VAL A 118 -0.69 2.36 -0.90
C VAL A 118 -0.24 2.27 -2.35
N LEU A 119 -0.15 1.05 -2.90
CA LEU A 119 0.34 0.82 -4.26
C LEU A 119 -0.61 1.41 -5.29
N ASP A 120 -1.91 1.17 -5.13
CA ASP A 120 -2.95 1.72 -6.02
C ASP A 120 -2.93 3.25 -5.99
N ALA A 121 -2.73 3.85 -4.80
CA ALA A 121 -2.64 5.29 -4.67
C ALA A 121 -1.43 5.88 -5.42
N VAL A 122 -0.26 5.23 -5.33
CA VAL A 122 0.94 5.64 -6.08
C VAL A 122 0.67 5.55 -7.58
N GLN A 123 0.11 4.43 -8.05
CA GLN A 123 -0.23 4.22 -9.46
C GLN A 123 -1.21 5.27 -9.96
N MET A 124 -2.27 5.56 -9.20
CA MET A 124 -3.28 6.57 -9.53
C MET A 124 -2.74 8.01 -9.53
N SER A 125 -1.64 8.26 -8.81
CA SER A 125 -0.97 9.56 -8.83
C SER A 125 -0.19 9.79 -10.12
N VAL A 126 0.43 8.72 -10.65
CA VAL A 126 1.20 8.72 -11.91
C VAL A 126 0.27 8.65 -13.12
N ASN A 127 -0.68 7.72 -13.09
CA ASN A 127 -1.64 7.47 -14.16
C ASN A 127 -3.06 7.69 -13.62
N PRO A 128 -3.63 8.88 -13.81
CA PRO A 128 -4.99 9.17 -13.39
C PRO A 128 -6.00 8.18 -13.98
N LYS A 129 -7.00 7.83 -13.19
CA LYS A 129 -8.07 6.92 -13.61
C LYS A 129 -9.28 7.73 -14.02
N VAL A 130 -9.95 7.31 -15.08
CA VAL A 130 -11.22 7.87 -15.51
C VAL A 130 -12.34 7.02 -14.92
N ILE A 131 -13.25 7.66 -14.18
CA ILE A 131 -14.39 7.01 -13.54
C ILE A 131 -15.66 7.69 -14.04
N ASP A 132 -16.65 6.89 -14.41
CA ASP A 132 -17.97 7.37 -14.76
C ASP A 132 -18.82 7.49 -13.49
N THR A 133 -19.57 8.58 -13.35
CA THR A 133 -20.58 8.70 -12.28
C THR A 133 -21.76 7.77 -12.56
N PRO A 134 -22.51 7.35 -11.52
CA PRO A 134 -23.86 6.84 -11.74
C PRO A 134 -24.71 7.90 -12.47
N ILE A 135 -25.82 7.46 -13.09
CA ILE A 135 -26.75 8.38 -13.72
C ILE A 135 -27.42 9.20 -12.61
N VAL A 136 -27.22 10.51 -12.66
CA VAL A 136 -27.79 11.47 -11.72
C VAL A 136 -29.01 12.12 -12.36
N THR A 137 -30.11 12.16 -11.62
CA THR A 137 -31.38 12.74 -12.08
C THR A 137 -31.73 13.98 -11.27
N SER A 138 -32.09 15.08 -11.95
CA SER A 138 -32.57 16.31 -11.30
C SER A 138 -33.56 17.03 -12.20
N VAL A 139 -34.39 17.92 -11.63
CA VAL A 139 -35.46 18.65 -12.32
C VAL A 139 -35.14 20.13 -12.30
N ALA A 140 -35.12 20.78 -13.46
CA ALA A 140 -34.93 22.22 -13.57
C ALA A 140 -36.19 22.98 -13.16
N LYS A 141 -36.11 24.30 -12.92
CA LYS A 141 -37.25 25.11 -12.45
C LYS A 141 -38.42 25.18 -13.42
N ASP A 142 -38.20 24.88 -14.70
CA ASP A 142 -39.24 24.73 -15.71
C ASP A 142 -39.95 23.37 -15.68
N GLY A 143 -39.61 22.50 -14.72
CA GLY A 143 -40.28 21.22 -14.48
C GLY A 143 -39.77 20.07 -15.34
N ILE A 144 -38.72 20.27 -16.15
CA ILE A 144 -38.15 19.23 -17.01
C ILE A 144 -37.03 18.49 -16.28
N GLN A 145 -37.14 17.16 -16.29
CA GLN A 145 -36.14 16.27 -15.71
C GLN A 145 -34.98 16.05 -16.69
N LEU A 146 -33.76 16.19 -16.19
CA LEU A 146 -32.54 15.87 -16.92
C LEU A 146 -31.86 14.65 -16.27
N LEU A 147 -31.28 13.81 -17.12
CA LEU A 147 -30.43 12.70 -16.74
C LEU A 147 -29.00 13.05 -17.14
N ALA A 148 -28.12 13.19 -16.17
CA ALA A 148 -26.73 13.56 -16.38
C ALA A 148 -25.81 12.40 -16.00
N LYS A 149 -24.79 12.18 -16.82
CA LYS A 149 -23.70 11.25 -16.55
C LYS A 149 -22.39 11.99 -16.80
N ALA A 150 -21.55 12.10 -15.77
CA ALA A 150 -20.25 12.74 -15.88
C ALA A 150 -19.15 11.69 -15.94
N ARG A 151 -18.06 12.05 -16.63
CA ARG A 151 -16.84 11.26 -16.70
C ARG A 151 -15.74 12.07 -16.03
N VAL A 152 -15.34 11.66 -14.84
CA VAL A 152 -14.37 12.38 -14.02
C VAL A 152 -13.01 11.70 -14.06
N THR A 153 -11.96 12.49 -14.23
CA THR A 153 -10.59 11.99 -14.10
C THR A 153 -10.13 12.25 -12.67
N VAL A 154 -9.86 11.17 -11.93
CA VAL A 154 -9.42 11.23 -10.55
C VAL A 154 -7.94 10.92 -10.45
N ARG A 155 -7.22 11.74 -9.66
CA ARG A 155 -5.80 11.56 -9.34
C ARG A 155 -5.65 11.49 -7.82
N ALA A 156 -4.85 10.55 -7.34
CA ALA A 156 -4.55 10.45 -5.92
C ALA A 156 -3.55 11.53 -5.49
N ASN A 157 -3.87 12.23 -4.40
CA ASN A 157 -2.92 13.05 -3.66
C ASN A 157 -2.40 12.25 -2.46
N ILE A 158 -1.17 11.76 -2.57
CA ILE A 158 -0.52 10.91 -1.57
C ILE A 158 -0.44 11.57 -0.19
N ARG A 159 -0.21 12.89 -0.13
CA ARG A 159 -0.05 13.63 1.14
C ARG A 159 -1.35 13.72 1.94
N GLN A 160 -2.51 13.65 1.28
CA GLN A 160 -3.83 13.82 1.89
C GLN A 160 -4.66 12.52 1.85
N LEU A 161 -4.03 11.39 1.56
CA LEU A 161 -4.75 10.13 1.39
C LEU A 161 -5.28 9.58 2.73
N VAL A 162 -4.54 9.80 3.83
CA VAL A 162 -4.98 9.41 5.17
C VAL A 162 -6.01 10.43 5.66
N GLY A 163 -7.26 9.99 5.82
CA GLY A 163 -8.39 10.86 6.20
C GLY A 163 -9.01 11.66 5.05
N GLY A 164 -8.55 11.46 3.81
CA GLY A 164 -9.10 12.09 2.61
C GLY A 164 -10.40 11.44 2.10
N ALA A 165 -10.97 12.05 1.06
CA ALA A 165 -12.15 11.52 0.37
C ALA A 165 -11.78 10.30 -0.49
N GLY A 166 -12.57 9.22 -0.39
CA GLY A 166 -12.45 8.07 -1.28
C GLY A 166 -13.11 8.31 -2.63
N GLU A 167 -12.96 7.37 -3.57
CA GLU A 167 -13.63 7.43 -4.88
C GLU A 167 -15.16 7.62 -4.73
N GLU A 168 -15.80 6.85 -3.86
CA GLU A 168 -17.25 6.96 -3.60
C GLU A 168 -17.65 8.34 -3.07
N THR A 169 -16.86 8.92 -2.16
CA THR A 169 -17.11 10.25 -1.61
C THR A 169 -16.95 11.33 -2.67
N ILE A 170 -15.98 11.19 -3.57
CA ILE A 170 -15.77 12.10 -4.70
C ILE A 170 -16.97 12.00 -5.67
N LEU A 171 -17.39 10.79 -6.04
CA LEU A 171 -18.55 10.57 -6.91
C LEU A 171 -19.84 11.13 -6.32
N ALA A 172 -20.04 10.97 -5.00
CA ALA A 172 -21.20 11.54 -4.30
C ALA A 172 -21.19 13.07 -4.34
N ARG A 173 -20.04 13.72 -4.13
CA ARG A 173 -19.90 15.19 -4.22
C ARG A 173 -20.11 15.72 -5.64
N VAL A 174 -19.60 15.02 -6.64
CA VAL A 174 -19.87 15.36 -8.05
C VAL A 174 -21.36 15.22 -8.35
N GLY A 175 -22.00 14.15 -7.86
CA GLY A 175 -23.44 13.97 -7.98
C GLY A 175 -24.24 15.11 -7.33
N GLU A 176 -23.87 15.51 -6.11
CA GLU A 176 -24.47 16.67 -5.43
C GLU A 176 -24.33 17.96 -6.24
N GLY A 177 -23.15 18.23 -6.80
CA GLY A 177 -22.90 19.39 -7.66
C GLY A 177 -23.78 19.39 -8.91
N ILE A 178 -23.93 18.25 -9.57
CA ILE A 178 -24.80 18.07 -10.75
C ILE A 178 -26.27 18.31 -10.37
N VAL A 179 -26.76 17.72 -9.27
CA VAL A 179 -28.15 17.89 -8.83
C VAL A 179 -28.46 19.35 -8.54
N SER A 180 -27.55 20.02 -7.83
CA SER A 180 -27.69 21.44 -7.44
C SER A 180 -27.66 22.38 -8.64
N SER A 181 -26.76 22.14 -9.61
CA SER A 181 -26.64 22.95 -10.82
C SER A 181 -27.88 22.83 -11.71
N ILE A 182 -28.40 21.62 -11.92
CA ILE A 182 -29.64 21.41 -12.68
C ILE A 182 -30.85 21.99 -11.95
N GLY A 183 -30.96 21.75 -10.63
CA GLY A 183 -32.10 22.21 -9.83
C GLY A 183 -32.18 23.73 -9.67
N SER A 184 -31.04 24.43 -9.78
CA SER A 184 -30.98 25.89 -9.70
C SER A 184 -31.25 26.59 -11.05
N ALA A 185 -31.11 25.87 -12.16
CA ALA A 185 -31.31 26.40 -13.51
C ALA A 185 -32.77 26.81 -13.77
N MET A 186 -32.96 27.96 -14.42
CA MET A 186 -34.28 28.49 -14.76
C MET A 186 -35.00 27.64 -15.81
N SER A 187 -34.26 27.03 -16.73
CA SER A 187 -34.79 26.13 -17.75
C SER A 187 -33.76 25.06 -18.12
N HIS A 188 -34.24 23.86 -18.47
CA HIS A 188 -33.39 22.77 -18.97
C HIS A 188 -32.53 23.18 -20.19
N LYS A 189 -33.01 24.13 -21.01
CA LYS A 189 -32.26 24.61 -22.19
C LYS A 189 -30.92 25.22 -21.83
N LEU A 190 -30.85 25.99 -20.74
CA LEU A 190 -29.61 26.61 -20.28
C LEU A 190 -28.54 25.58 -19.92
N VAL A 191 -28.95 24.45 -19.34
CA VAL A 191 -28.05 23.34 -18.99
C VAL A 191 -27.57 22.61 -20.26
N LEU A 192 -28.47 22.40 -21.23
CA LEU A 192 -28.14 21.75 -22.49
C LEU A 192 -27.28 22.62 -23.41
N GLU A 193 -27.44 23.94 -23.34
CA GLU A 193 -26.62 24.91 -24.09
C GLU A 193 -25.20 24.99 -23.56
N ASN A 194 -25.00 24.90 -22.24
CA ASN A 194 -23.66 24.89 -21.61
C ASN A 194 -23.54 23.77 -20.56
N PRO A 195 -23.28 22.52 -20.98
CA PRO A 195 -23.12 21.39 -20.07
C PRO A 195 -21.98 21.58 -19.05
N ASP A 196 -20.96 22.37 -19.36
CA ASP A 196 -19.84 22.65 -18.45
C ASP A 196 -20.26 23.38 -17.17
N SER A 197 -21.45 24.01 -17.16
CA SER A 197 -22.01 24.67 -15.98
C SER A 197 -22.38 23.71 -14.84
N ILE A 198 -22.41 22.39 -15.09
CA ILE A 198 -22.69 21.35 -14.10
C ILE A 198 -21.41 20.71 -13.52
N SER A 199 -20.22 21.10 -14.00
CA SER A 199 -18.93 20.52 -13.62
C SER A 199 -18.26 21.26 -12.47
#